data_AF-A0A2N0KU12-F1
#
_entry.id   AF-A0A2N0KU12-F1
#
_cell.length_a   1.000
_cell.length_b   1.000
_cell.length_c   1.000
_cell.angle_alpha   90.00
_cell.angle_beta   90.00
_cell.angle_gamma   90.00
#
_symmetry.space_group_name_H-M   'P 1'
#
loop_
_entity.id
_entity.type
_entity.pdbx_description
1 polymer ?
#
loop_
_entity_poly.entity_id
_entity_poly.type
_entity_poly.pdbx_seq_one_letter_code
_entity_poly.pdbx_strand_id
1 'polypeptide(L)'
;MDFIAPWASQIVFVDAMRAALPWVAVDVENDYAWRDDIDIPQDENGYPLQIPYIRNGREILASAFVLTNLDGHYPSGLYTLVIEGNGTIIVSGDTPERAYEGPGTYTFDVRPSDEGLFIEMVSSEIGSHISNLEILFPGYGNSIVTNQYHPFYPPFIEDLQGFDTIRQMGMLMTVDHACHNAVGNPEQSRDVNCQHTWKGRTGPNERSQSADRKGIAWEHAIDLVSHVRGANMWVNLPHAATDDYVRRLALLVRDRLPDDRSVYLELSNEVWNGSPEFIEA
;
A
#
# COMPACT_ATOMS: atom_id res chain seq x y z
N MET A 1 8.81 11.15 7.75
CA MET A 1 7.58 10.95 6.98
C MET A 1 6.66 10.00 7.73
N ASP A 2 5.35 10.22 7.62
CA ASP A 2 4.33 9.42 8.31
C ASP A 2 4.05 8.10 7.56
N PHE A 3 3.22 7.21 8.10
CA PHE A 3 2.79 5.99 7.40
C PHE A 3 1.83 6.29 6.24
N ILE A 4 1.64 5.33 5.34
CA ILE A 4 0.67 5.42 4.24
C ILE A 4 -0.65 4.81 4.71
N ALA A 5 -1.75 5.51 4.48
CA ALA A 5 -3.11 5.09 4.76
C ALA A 5 -4.09 5.96 3.97
N PRO A 6 -5.36 5.54 3.78
CA PRO A 6 -6.29 6.33 2.98
C PRO A 6 -6.67 7.66 3.65
N TRP A 7 -6.47 7.78 4.97
CA TRP A 7 -6.64 9.02 5.75
C TRP A 7 -5.35 9.79 6.00
N ALA A 8 -4.23 9.36 5.42
CA ALA A 8 -2.97 10.10 5.54
C ALA A 8 -3.05 11.35 4.65
N SER A 9 -2.90 12.54 5.25
CA SER A 9 -2.94 13.81 4.51
C SER A 9 -1.82 13.97 3.48
N GLN A 10 -0.76 13.15 3.60
CA GLN A 10 0.32 13.05 2.62
C GLN A 10 -0.09 12.14 1.44
N ILE A 11 -0.31 12.74 0.28
CA ILE A 11 -0.57 12.00 -0.95
C ILE A 11 0.76 11.66 -1.61
N VAL A 12 1.21 10.41 -1.46
CA VAL A 12 2.55 10.00 -1.90
C VAL A 12 2.57 9.51 -3.34
N PHE A 13 1.57 8.73 -3.76
CA PHE A 13 1.53 8.06 -5.05
C PHE A 13 0.50 8.70 -5.98
N VAL A 14 0.71 8.64 -7.30
CA VAL A 14 -0.30 9.07 -8.29
C VAL A 14 -1.48 8.09 -8.41
N ASP A 15 -1.25 6.84 -8.00
CA ASP A 15 -2.23 5.77 -7.91
C ASP A 15 -2.78 5.70 -6.48
N ALA A 16 -4.05 6.07 -6.32
CA ALA A 16 -4.74 6.09 -5.03
C ALA A 16 -4.90 4.69 -4.41
N MET A 17 -4.88 3.62 -5.22
CA MET A 17 -4.94 2.24 -4.71
C MET A 17 -3.72 1.89 -3.84
N ARG A 18 -2.58 2.58 -4.04
CA ARG A 18 -1.37 2.37 -3.22
C ARG A 18 -1.55 2.76 -1.75
N ALA A 19 -2.56 3.57 -1.44
CA ALA A 19 -2.92 3.92 -0.06
C ALA A 19 -4.20 3.22 0.41
N ALA A 20 -4.75 2.28 -0.36
CA ALA A 20 -5.99 1.58 0.00
C ALA A 20 -5.80 0.67 1.21
N LEU A 21 -6.85 0.50 2.01
CA LEU A 21 -6.89 -0.53 3.06
C LEU A 21 -6.80 -1.95 2.49
N PRO A 22 -6.58 -2.97 3.35
CA PRO A 22 -6.82 -4.35 2.98
C PRO A 22 -8.22 -4.57 2.40
N TRP A 23 -8.36 -5.60 1.55
CA TRP A 23 -9.68 -6.07 1.17
C TRP A 23 -10.45 -6.50 2.42
N VAL A 24 -11.64 -5.95 2.58
CA VAL A 24 -12.62 -6.34 3.58
C VAL A 24 -13.58 -7.32 2.91
N ALA A 25 -13.80 -8.47 3.54
CA ALA A 25 -14.78 -9.42 3.06
C ALA A 25 -16.21 -8.93 3.36
N VAL A 26 -17.10 -9.03 2.40
CA VAL A 26 -18.51 -8.60 2.51
C VAL A 26 -19.43 -9.79 2.27
N ASP A 27 -20.24 -10.16 3.26
CA ASP A 27 -21.19 -11.29 3.20
C ASP A 27 -22.53 -10.82 2.62
N VAL A 28 -22.77 -11.13 1.33
CA VAL A 28 -23.95 -10.67 0.57
C VAL A 28 -25.26 -11.16 1.20
N GLU A 29 -25.26 -12.39 1.73
CA GLU A 29 -26.45 -13.00 2.31
C GLU A 29 -26.78 -12.45 3.71
N ASN A 30 -25.85 -11.73 4.33
CA ASN A 30 -25.99 -11.14 5.65
C ASN A 30 -26.04 -9.61 5.59
N ASP A 31 -26.91 -9.06 4.72
CA ASP A 31 -27.13 -7.61 4.57
C ASP A 31 -25.84 -6.83 4.28
N TYR A 32 -24.97 -7.41 3.43
CA TYR A 32 -23.66 -6.84 3.10
C TYR A 32 -22.77 -6.55 4.33
N ALA A 33 -22.90 -7.38 5.37
CA ALA A 33 -22.08 -7.25 6.57
C ALA A 33 -20.60 -7.45 6.26
N TRP A 34 -19.76 -6.56 6.79
CA TRP A 34 -18.32 -6.69 6.71
C TRP A 34 -17.81 -7.75 7.68
N ARG A 35 -16.78 -8.48 7.25
CA ARG A 35 -16.25 -9.65 7.94
C ARG A 35 -14.72 -9.57 8.00
N ASP A 36 -14.19 -9.45 9.20
CA ASP A 36 -12.76 -9.52 9.50
C ASP A 36 -12.27 -10.96 9.72
N ASP A 37 -13.20 -11.90 9.93
CA ASP A 37 -12.94 -13.33 10.15
C ASP A 37 -12.87 -14.15 8.86
N ILE A 38 -13.00 -13.51 7.70
CA ILE A 38 -12.94 -14.15 6.38
C ILE A 38 -11.68 -13.72 5.64
N ASP A 39 -10.74 -14.66 5.54
CA ASP A 39 -9.58 -14.55 4.67
C ASP A 39 -9.96 -14.98 3.25
N ILE A 40 -9.88 -14.04 2.30
CA ILE A 40 -10.12 -14.26 0.87
C ILE A 40 -8.80 -14.67 0.23
N PRO A 41 -8.72 -15.84 -0.45
CA PRO A 41 -7.51 -16.26 -1.15
C PRO A 41 -7.05 -15.22 -2.18
N GLN A 42 -5.81 -14.79 -2.05
CA GLN A 42 -5.18 -13.75 -2.88
C GLN A 42 -3.94 -14.29 -3.60
N ASP A 43 -3.54 -13.61 -4.68
CA ASP A 43 -2.25 -13.82 -5.33
C ASP A 43 -1.09 -13.18 -4.55
N GLU A 44 0.12 -13.25 -5.10
CA GLU A 44 1.33 -12.70 -4.48
C GLU A 44 1.35 -11.17 -4.34
N ASN A 45 0.48 -10.46 -5.08
CA ASN A 45 0.35 -9.00 -5.04
C ASN A 45 -0.88 -8.54 -4.24
N GLY A 46 -1.59 -9.47 -3.60
CA GLY A 46 -2.74 -9.17 -2.74
C GLY A 46 -4.06 -8.99 -3.50
N TYR A 47 -4.19 -9.54 -4.70
CA TYR A 47 -5.45 -9.52 -5.44
C TYR A 47 -6.26 -10.82 -5.27
N PRO A 48 -7.58 -10.75 -5.00
CA PRO A 48 -8.44 -11.93 -4.87
C PRO A 48 -8.43 -12.81 -6.13
N LEU A 49 -8.13 -14.10 -5.94
CA LEU A 49 -8.06 -15.09 -7.01
C LEU A 49 -9.43 -15.42 -7.62
N GLN A 50 -10.49 -15.25 -6.83
CA GLN A 50 -11.86 -15.47 -7.25
C GLN A 50 -12.82 -14.63 -6.42
N ILE A 51 -13.71 -13.91 -7.08
CA ILE A 51 -14.85 -13.22 -6.48
C ILE A 51 -16.11 -13.50 -7.35
N PRO A 52 -17.29 -13.76 -6.76
CA PRO A 52 -17.53 -13.97 -5.34
C PRO A 52 -16.75 -15.19 -4.83
N TYR A 53 -16.16 -15.07 -3.64
CA TYR A 53 -15.53 -16.18 -2.94
C TYR A 53 -16.61 -16.96 -2.21
N ILE A 54 -16.74 -18.26 -2.51
CA ILE A 54 -17.77 -19.09 -1.89
C ILE A 54 -17.24 -19.70 -0.59
N ARG A 55 -17.78 -19.28 0.55
CA ARG A 55 -17.45 -19.83 1.88
C ARG A 55 -18.70 -20.35 2.58
N ASN A 56 -18.73 -21.64 2.89
CA ASN A 56 -19.87 -22.31 3.53
C ASN A 56 -21.21 -22.09 2.78
N GLY A 57 -21.15 -22.02 1.45
CA GLY A 57 -22.32 -21.79 0.59
C GLY A 57 -22.74 -20.33 0.43
N ARG A 58 -22.04 -19.38 1.07
CA ARG A 58 -22.31 -17.94 0.95
C ARG A 58 -21.38 -17.26 -0.04
N GLU A 59 -21.89 -16.25 -0.74
CA GLU A 59 -21.13 -15.37 -1.61
C GLU A 59 -20.46 -14.25 -0.81
N ILE A 60 -19.13 -14.18 -0.91
CA ILE A 60 -18.31 -13.16 -0.26
C ILE A 60 -17.69 -12.26 -1.32
N LEU A 61 -17.91 -10.95 -1.20
CA LEU A 61 -17.26 -9.92 -2.03
C LEU A 61 -16.04 -9.34 -1.33
N ALA A 62 -15.25 -8.55 -2.05
CA ALA A 62 -14.07 -7.88 -1.52
C ALA A 62 -14.17 -6.38 -1.74
N SER A 63 -14.09 -5.59 -0.66
CA SER A 63 -14.20 -4.13 -0.74
C SER A 63 -13.03 -3.43 -0.07
N ALA A 64 -12.70 -2.21 -0.50
CA ALA A 64 -11.61 -1.42 0.04
C ALA A 64 -11.94 0.07 0.09
N PHE A 65 -11.37 0.75 1.09
CA PHE A 65 -11.44 2.20 1.26
C PHE A 65 -10.23 2.90 0.67
N VAL A 66 -10.49 4.01 -0.01
CA VAL A 66 -9.49 4.80 -0.72
C VAL A 66 -9.77 6.28 -0.45
N LEU A 67 -8.75 7.05 -0.03
CA LEU A 67 -8.84 8.52 0.17
C LEU A 67 -9.92 9.00 1.18
N THR A 68 -10.17 8.26 2.25
CA THR A 68 -11.19 8.54 3.27
C THR A 68 -10.68 9.45 4.39
N ASN A 69 -11.54 10.19 5.09
CA ASN A 69 -11.19 11.01 6.26
C ASN A 69 -10.14 12.10 5.97
N LEU A 70 -10.18 12.64 4.75
CA LEU A 70 -9.27 13.69 4.28
C LEU A 70 -9.93 15.06 4.23
N ASP A 71 -11.19 15.22 4.65
CA ASP A 71 -11.95 16.48 4.54
C ASP A 71 -11.89 17.10 3.13
N GLY A 72 -11.95 16.25 2.09
CA GLY A 72 -11.83 16.66 0.69
C GLY A 72 -10.43 17.10 0.25
N HIS A 73 -9.39 16.89 1.05
CA HIS A 73 -8.00 17.25 0.72
C HIS A 73 -7.31 16.24 -0.21
N TYR A 74 -7.91 16.00 -1.37
CA TYR A 74 -7.32 15.23 -2.46
C TYR A 74 -7.84 15.75 -3.83
N PRO A 75 -7.18 15.42 -4.96
CA PRO A 75 -7.49 16.06 -6.24
C PRO A 75 -8.95 15.84 -6.69
N SER A 76 -9.64 16.91 -7.11
CA SER A 76 -10.93 16.79 -7.77
C SER A 76 -10.80 16.65 -9.29
N GLY A 77 -11.80 16.04 -9.94
CA GLY A 77 -11.89 15.98 -11.40
C GLY A 77 -11.92 14.55 -11.95
N LEU A 78 -11.44 14.38 -13.18
CA LEU A 78 -11.57 13.14 -13.94
C LEU A 78 -10.44 12.15 -13.61
N TYR A 79 -10.77 11.11 -12.85
CA TYR A 79 -9.88 10.01 -12.50
C TYR A 79 -9.84 8.97 -13.61
N THR A 80 -8.77 8.17 -13.63
CA THR A 80 -8.63 7.02 -14.53
C THR A 80 -8.61 5.73 -13.72
N LEU A 81 -9.51 4.80 -14.04
CA LEU A 81 -9.52 3.43 -13.52
C LEU A 81 -8.86 2.50 -14.53
N VAL A 82 -7.89 1.72 -14.11
CA VAL A 82 -7.29 0.64 -14.92
C VAL A 82 -7.60 -0.70 -14.27
N ILE A 83 -8.13 -1.62 -15.06
CA ILE A 83 -8.42 -3.00 -14.65
C ILE A 83 -7.67 -3.94 -15.60
N GLU A 84 -6.85 -4.83 -15.05
CA GLU A 84 -6.33 -6.00 -15.77
C GLU A 84 -6.89 -7.27 -15.15
N GLY A 85 -7.34 -8.19 -16.01
CA GLY A 85 -8.09 -9.38 -15.61
C GLY A 85 -9.59 -9.24 -15.86
N ASN A 86 -10.29 -10.37 -15.81
CA ASN A 86 -11.72 -10.45 -16.01
C ASN A 86 -12.42 -10.39 -14.65
N GLY A 87 -13.30 -9.41 -14.51
CA GLY A 87 -14.07 -9.18 -13.30
C GLY A 87 -14.81 -7.87 -13.39
N THR A 88 -15.48 -7.50 -12.31
CA THR A 88 -16.28 -6.28 -12.23
C THR A 88 -15.94 -5.54 -10.95
N ILE A 89 -15.65 -4.25 -11.10
CA ILE A 89 -15.39 -3.32 -9.99
C ILE A 89 -16.52 -2.29 -9.95
N ILE A 90 -17.09 -2.08 -8.77
CA ILE A 90 -17.96 -0.96 -8.46
C ILE A 90 -17.12 0.12 -7.76
N VAL A 91 -17.29 1.36 -8.21
CA VAL A 91 -16.72 2.55 -7.56
C VAL A 91 -17.86 3.43 -7.09
N SER A 92 -17.83 3.87 -5.83
CA SER A 92 -18.82 4.75 -5.22
C SER A 92 -18.17 5.71 -4.19
N GLY A 93 -19.00 6.48 -3.46
CA GLY A 93 -18.57 7.50 -2.50
C GLY A 93 -18.64 8.90 -3.11
N ASP A 94 -17.50 9.58 -3.18
CA ASP A 94 -17.32 10.90 -3.80
C ASP A 94 -17.47 10.90 -5.34
N THR A 95 -18.10 9.87 -5.89
CA THR A 95 -18.51 9.71 -7.28
C THR A 95 -19.84 8.93 -7.35
N PRO A 96 -20.72 9.18 -8.33
CA PRO A 96 -21.92 8.35 -8.52
C PRO A 96 -21.55 6.89 -8.71
N GLU A 97 -22.22 6.00 -7.98
CA GLU A 97 -21.98 4.56 -8.03
C GLU A 97 -22.05 4.03 -9.47
N ARG A 98 -21.01 3.29 -9.87
CA ARG A 98 -20.93 2.70 -11.20
C ARG A 98 -20.11 1.42 -11.22
N ALA A 99 -20.59 0.44 -11.97
CA ALA A 99 -19.88 -0.79 -12.30
C ALA A 99 -19.02 -0.64 -13.57
N TYR A 100 -17.84 -1.25 -13.54
CA TYR A 100 -16.87 -1.33 -14.62
C TYR A 100 -16.54 -2.80 -14.87
N GLU A 101 -16.83 -3.29 -16.07
CA GLU A 101 -16.80 -4.72 -16.40
C GLU A 101 -15.65 -5.06 -17.33
N GLY A 102 -14.83 -6.03 -16.95
CA GLY A 102 -13.74 -6.56 -17.74
C GLY A 102 -12.50 -5.66 -17.80
N PRO A 103 -11.42 -6.16 -18.40
CA PRO A 103 -10.16 -5.43 -18.48
C PRO A 103 -10.32 -4.18 -19.34
N GLY A 104 -9.72 -3.08 -18.91
CA GLY A 104 -9.78 -1.83 -19.64
C GLY A 104 -9.37 -0.61 -18.86
N THR A 105 -9.44 0.53 -19.54
CA THR A 105 -9.20 1.85 -18.98
C THR A 105 -10.50 2.64 -19.02
N TYR A 106 -10.95 3.09 -17.86
CA TYR A 106 -12.20 3.83 -17.68
C TYR A 106 -11.92 5.17 -17.01
N THR A 107 -12.93 6.04 -17.01
CA THR A 107 -12.84 7.32 -16.32
C THR A 107 -14.10 7.61 -15.52
N PHE A 108 -13.94 8.39 -14.44
CA PHE A 108 -15.03 8.84 -13.58
C PHE A 108 -14.69 10.18 -12.93
N ASP A 109 -15.72 11.00 -12.69
CA ASP A 109 -15.57 12.31 -12.05
C ASP A 109 -15.65 12.15 -10.53
N VAL A 110 -14.70 12.76 -9.81
CA VAL A 110 -14.63 12.71 -8.35
C VAL A 110 -14.78 14.10 -7.78
N ARG A 111 -15.63 14.22 -6.76
CA ARG A 111 -15.92 15.44 -6.01
C ARG A 111 -15.55 15.22 -4.54
N PRO A 112 -14.31 15.57 -4.15
CA PRO A 112 -13.78 15.27 -2.84
C PRO A 112 -14.65 15.77 -1.69
N SER A 113 -14.87 14.89 -0.72
CA SER A 113 -15.42 15.17 0.60
C SER A 113 -14.68 14.33 1.65
N ASP A 114 -15.24 14.19 2.85
CA ASP A 114 -14.70 13.32 3.89
C ASP A 114 -15.03 11.82 3.63
N GLU A 115 -15.96 11.53 2.72
CA GLU A 115 -16.41 10.17 2.39
C GLU A 115 -15.33 9.35 1.65
N GLY A 116 -14.60 9.97 0.72
CA GLY A 116 -13.59 9.29 -0.07
C GLY A 116 -14.20 8.40 -1.16
N LEU A 117 -13.46 7.38 -1.58
CA LEU A 117 -13.89 6.40 -2.58
C LEU A 117 -14.03 5.02 -1.93
N PHE A 118 -15.10 4.33 -2.30
CA PHE A 118 -15.33 2.93 -1.96
C PHE A 118 -15.23 2.07 -3.21
N ILE A 119 -14.40 1.03 -3.12
CA ILE A 119 -14.13 0.09 -4.20
C ILE A 119 -14.69 -1.26 -3.78
N GLU A 120 -15.59 -1.82 -4.58
CA GLU A 120 -16.11 -3.17 -4.38
C GLU A 120 -15.83 -4.03 -5.60
N MET A 121 -15.06 -5.09 -5.41
CA MET A 121 -14.90 -6.14 -6.39
C MET A 121 -16.10 -7.08 -6.25
N VAL A 122 -16.95 -7.11 -7.26
CA VAL A 122 -18.13 -8.00 -7.29
C VAL A 122 -17.89 -9.26 -8.10
N SER A 123 -16.88 -9.26 -8.98
CA SER A 123 -16.40 -10.47 -9.63
C SER A 123 -14.90 -10.42 -9.95
N SER A 124 -14.26 -11.59 -9.95
CA SER A 124 -12.87 -11.83 -10.38
C SER A 124 -12.76 -13.29 -10.79
N GLU A 125 -12.37 -13.57 -12.04
CA GLU A 125 -12.46 -14.91 -12.62
C GLU A 125 -11.21 -15.76 -12.35
N ILE A 126 -11.38 -17.00 -11.87
CA ILE A 126 -10.24 -17.89 -11.64
C ILE A 126 -9.40 -18.12 -12.91
N GLY A 127 -8.08 -17.94 -12.82
CA GLY A 127 -7.15 -18.09 -13.94
C GLY A 127 -7.07 -16.88 -14.88
N SER A 128 -7.94 -15.88 -14.70
CA SER A 128 -7.89 -14.57 -15.33
C SER A 128 -8.35 -13.51 -14.33
N HIS A 129 -7.94 -13.64 -13.07
CA HIS A 129 -8.45 -12.83 -11.97
C HIS A 129 -7.97 -11.39 -12.13
N ILE A 130 -8.66 -10.45 -11.50
CA ILE A 130 -8.19 -9.06 -11.47
C ILE A 130 -6.81 -9.05 -10.82
N SER A 131 -5.76 -8.74 -11.57
CA SER A 131 -4.35 -8.79 -11.11
C SER A 131 -3.66 -7.43 -11.14
N ASN A 132 -4.33 -6.41 -11.67
CA ASN A 132 -3.95 -5.01 -11.54
C ASN A 132 -5.21 -4.16 -11.46
N LEU A 133 -5.24 -3.25 -10.49
CA LEU A 133 -6.32 -2.29 -10.26
C LEU A 133 -5.69 -0.98 -9.82
N GLU A 134 -5.81 0.04 -10.66
CA GLU A 134 -5.22 1.37 -10.40
C GLU A 134 -6.28 2.45 -10.49
N ILE A 135 -6.18 3.44 -9.60
CA ILE A 135 -7.03 4.63 -9.59
C ILE A 135 -6.12 5.85 -9.65
N LEU A 136 -5.92 6.36 -10.85
CA LEU A 136 -4.97 7.44 -11.11
C LEU A 136 -5.64 8.80 -10.96
N PHE A 137 -4.93 9.72 -10.30
CA PHE A 137 -5.35 11.10 -10.18
C PHE A 137 -5.54 11.80 -11.54
N PRO A 138 -6.33 12.89 -11.58
CA PRO A 138 -6.53 13.68 -12.78
C PRO A 138 -5.21 14.15 -13.40
N GLY A 139 -5.07 13.93 -14.71
CA GLY A 139 -3.85 14.26 -15.47
C GLY A 139 -2.79 13.15 -15.50
N TYR A 140 -2.94 12.08 -14.71
CA TYR A 140 -1.97 10.98 -14.65
C TYR A 140 -2.41 9.71 -15.40
N GLY A 141 -3.56 9.71 -16.08
CA GLY A 141 -4.07 8.53 -16.80
C GLY A 141 -3.10 7.86 -17.79
N ASN A 142 -2.11 8.61 -18.31
CA ASN A 142 -1.09 8.10 -19.23
C ASN A 142 0.25 7.76 -18.56
N SER A 143 0.42 8.03 -17.26
CA SER A 143 1.70 7.89 -16.55
C SER A 143 2.22 6.46 -16.56
N ILE A 144 1.32 5.47 -16.50
CA ILE A 144 1.64 4.03 -16.59
C ILE A 144 2.25 3.69 -17.95
N VAL A 145 1.71 4.25 -19.05
CA VAL A 145 2.11 3.88 -20.42
C VAL A 145 3.42 4.54 -20.82
N THR A 146 3.71 5.75 -20.33
CA THR A 146 4.86 6.53 -20.77
C THR A 146 6.10 6.36 -19.90
N ASN A 147 5.99 5.71 -18.74
CA ASN A 147 7.04 5.66 -17.70
C ASN A 147 7.60 7.07 -17.38
N GLN A 148 6.80 8.11 -17.66
CA GLN A 148 7.22 9.52 -17.65
C GLN A 148 7.06 10.13 -16.26
N TYR A 149 6.28 9.47 -15.40
CA TYR A 149 6.17 9.79 -14.00
C TYR A 149 6.57 8.55 -13.21
N HIS A 150 7.56 8.73 -12.36
CA HIS A 150 7.77 7.84 -11.23
C HIS A 150 6.46 7.77 -10.44
N PRO A 151 6.17 6.70 -9.67
CA PRO A 151 4.83 6.47 -9.13
C PRO A 151 4.41 7.53 -8.09
N PHE A 152 5.25 8.53 -7.81
CA PHE A 152 5.03 9.57 -6.83
C PHE A 152 4.22 10.74 -7.36
N TYR A 153 3.35 11.26 -6.50
CA TYR A 153 2.60 12.47 -6.73
C TYR A 153 3.55 13.67 -6.77
N PRO A 154 3.68 14.40 -7.89
CA PRO A 154 4.68 15.47 -8.03
C PRO A 154 4.63 16.56 -6.95
N PRO A 155 3.45 17.05 -6.50
CA PRO A 155 3.40 18.01 -5.40
C PRO A 155 4.06 17.51 -4.11
N PHE A 156 3.96 16.20 -3.83
CA PHE A 156 4.64 15.61 -2.68
C PHE A 156 6.17 15.64 -2.84
N ILE A 157 6.69 15.34 -4.04
CA ILE A 157 8.12 15.46 -4.32
C ILE A 157 8.59 16.91 -4.23
N GLU A 158 7.76 17.86 -4.67
CA GLU A 158 8.03 19.30 -4.59
C GLU A 158 8.12 19.77 -3.14
N ASP A 159 7.22 19.33 -2.26
CA ASP A 159 7.23 19.63 -0.83
C ASP A 159 8.47 19.10 -0.11
N LEU A 160 9.08 18.02 -0.63
CA LEU A 160 10.32 17.47 -0.11
C LEU A 160 11.57 18.18 -0.66
N GLN A 161 11.46 19.05 -1.67
CA GLN A 161 12.64 19.75 -2.18
C GLN A 161 13.21 20.71 -1.13
N GLY A 162 14.53 20.70 -1.01
CA GLY A 162 15.27 21.53 -0.04
C GLY A 162 15.62 20.82 1.27
N PHE A 163 15.07 19.61 1.52
CA PHE A 163 15.58 18.75 2.57
C PHE A 163 16.84 18.00 2.11
N ASP A 164 17.92 18.12 2.88
CA ASP A 164 19.19 17.43 2.61
C ASP A 164 19.14 15.94 2.99
N THR A 165 18.24 15.54 3.90
CA THR A 165 18.11 14.15 4.34
C THR A 165 16.65 13.81 4.58
N ILE A 166 16.20 12.68 4.03
CA ILE A 166 14.83 12.20 4.11
C ILE A 166 14.77 10.98 5.05
N ARG A 167 14.14 11.16 6.22
CA ARG A 167 13.92 10.08 7.20
C ARG A 167 12.58 9.39 6.97
N GLN A 168 12.61 8.07 6.71
CA GLN A 168 11.46 7.29 6.22
C GLN A 168 10.82 6.36 7.27
N MET A 169 11.11 6.59 8.56
CA MET A 169 10.72 5.72 9.69
C MET A 169 9.24 5.29 9.66
N GLY A 170 8.30 6.24 9.50
CA GLY A 170 6.85 5.97 9.49
C GLY A 170 6.38 5.25 8.23
N MET A 171 6.83 5.67 7.04
CA MET A 171 6.50 4.99 5.78
C MET A 171 6.97 3.54 5.74
N LEU A 172 8.09 3.24 6.38
CA LEU A 172 8.64 1.89 6.48
C LEU A 172 8.08 1.09 7.67
N MET A 173 7.19 1.70 8.46
CA MET A 173 6.57 1.10 9.65
C MET A 173 7.58 0.51 10.64
N THR A 174 8.82 1.02 10.68
CA THR A 174 9.94 0.38 11.40
C THR A 174 9.82 0.36 12.92
N VAL A 175 8.93 1.18 13.51
CA VAL A 175 8.61 1.23 14.95
C VAL A 175 7.42 0.35 15.31
N ASP A 176 6.65 -0.07 14.31
CA ASP A 176 5.35 -0.73 14.45
C ASP A 176 5.25 -1.88 13.43
N HIS A 177 6.41 -2.45 13.08
CA HIS A 177 6.54 -3.42 12.01
C HIS A 177 6.00 -4.74 12.52
N ALA A 178 4.81 -5.12 12.06
CA ALA A 178 4.18 -6.35 12.53
C ALA A 178 5.09 -7.57 12.24
N CYS A 179 5.03 -8.58 13.11
CA CYS A 179 5.75 -9.84 12.94
C CYS A 179 4.88 -10.83 12.17
N HIS A 180 5.06 -10.91 10.86
CA HIS A 180 4.21 -11.71 9.97
C HIS A 180 4.55 -13.22 9.94
N ASN A 181 5.58 -13.66 10.67
CA ASN A 181 5.91 -15.08 10.80
C ASN A 181 5.15 -15.79 11.93
N ALA A 182 4.33 -15.07 12.70
CA ALA A 182 3.54 -15.63 13.78
C ALA A 182 2.06 -15.74 13.37
N VAL A 183 1.60 -16.98 13.22
CA VAL A 183 0.21 -17.28 12.86
C VAL A 183 -0.67 -17.02 14.09
N GLY A 184 -1.63 -16.09 13.97
CA GLY A 184 -2.77 -16.01 14.89
C GLY A 184 -2.82 -14.87 15.90
N ASN A 185 -1.98 -13.82 15.82
CA ASN A 185 -2.22 -12.59 16.60
C ASN A 185 -1.58 -11.33 15.97
N PRO A 186 -2.35 -10.29 15.61
CA PRO A 186 -1.83 -9.05 15.02
C PRO A 186 -1.05 -8.13 15.97
N GLU A 187 -0.94 -8.45 17.27
CA GLU A 187 -0.19 -7.66 18.27
C GLU A 187 1.27 -8.11 18.51
N GLN A 188 1.84 -8.96 17.65
CA GLN A 188 3.07 -9.71 17.94
C GLN A 188 4.40 -9.07 17.49
N SER A 189 4.55 -7.74 17.45
CA SER A 189 5.92 -7.17 17.50
C SER A 189 6.69 -7.57 18.77
N ARG A 190 6.00 -8.25 19.71
CA ARG A 190 6.43 -8.83 20.99
C ARG A 190 6.95 -10.28 20.93
N ASP A 191 6.89 -10.99 19.81
CA ASP A 191 7.33 -12.40 19.77
C ASP A 191 8.87 -12.48 19.70
N VAL A 192 9.50 -13.14 20.69
CA VAL A 192 10.94 -13.41 20.70
C VAL A 192 11.41 -14.24 19.49
N ASN A 193 10.50 -14.91 18.80
CA ASN A 193 10.76 -15.65 17.57
C ASN A 193 10.45 -14.83 16.31
N CYS A 194 10.16 -13.55 16.44
CA CYS A 194 9.91 -12.67 15.30
C CYS A 194 11.11 -12.69 14.35
N GLN A 195 10.82 -12.85 13.06
CA GLN A 195 11.83 -12.78 12.00
C GLN A 195 11.23 -12.08 10.78
N HIS A 196 11.81 -10.94 10.40
CA HIS A 196 11.55 -10.31 9.13
C HIS A 196 12.49 -10.89 8.08
N THR A 197 11.92 -11.74 7.22
CA THR A 197 12.62 -12.34 6.08
C THR A 197 12.46 -11.48 4.83
N TRP A 198 13.40 -11.56 3.90
CA TRP A 198 13.31 -10.78 2.65
C TRP A 198 12.03 -11.05 1.86
N LYS A 199 11.49 -12.28 1.93
CA LYS A 199 10.25 -12.65 1.26
C LYS A 199 9.01 -12.05 1.93
N GLY A 200 9.07 -11.74 3.22
CA GLY A 200 7.93 -11.24 4.00
C GLY A 200 7.70 -9.73 3.94
N ARG A 201 8.57 -8.97 3.26
CA ARG A 201 8.43 -7.51 3.08
C ARG A 201 7.34 -7.18 2.06
N THR A 202 6.89 -5.93 2.07
CA THR A 202 6.07 -5.38 0.99
C THR A 202 6.83 -5.38 -0.34
N GLY A 203 6.24 -6.00 -1.35
CA GLY A 203 6.69 -5.95 -2.74
C GLY A 203 6.27 -4.66 -3.45
N PRO A 204 7.04 -4.20 -4.46
CA PRO A 204 6.72 -2.98 -5.20
C PRO A 204 5.42 -3.10 -6.02
N ASN A 205 5.03 -4.32 -6.37
CA ASN A 205 3.85 -4.62 -7.18
C ASN A 205 2.61 -4.95 -6.34
N GLU A 206 2.74 -5.04 -5.01
CA GLU A 206 1.57 -5.26 -4.16
C GLU A 206 0.56 -4.13 -4.36
N ARG A 207 -0.73 -4.51 -4.43
CA ARG A 207 -1.84 -3.61 -4.74
C ARG A 207 -1.88 -2.35 -3.88
N SER A 208 -1.37 -2.45 -2.66
CA SER A 208 -1.36 -1.40 -1.65
C SER A 208 -0.02 -1.40 -0.92
N GLN A 209 0.45 -0.21 -0.60
CA GLN A 209 1.66 0.05 0.18
C GLN A 209 1.31 0.43 1.64
N SER A 210 0.03 0.34 2.02
CA SER A 210 -0.50 0.64 3.35
C SER A 210 -1.14 -0.56 4.07
N ALA A 211 -1.38 -1.67 3.36
CA ALA A 211 -2.30 -2.73 3.81
C ALA A 211 -1.90 -3.43 5.13
N ASP A 212 -0.62 -3.76 5.35
CA ASP A 212 -0.26 -4.81 6.32
C ASP A 212 0.70 -4.39 7.45
N ARG A 213 0.83 -3.09 7.73
CA ARG A 213 1.83 -2.55 8.69
C ARG A 213 3.28 -3.04 8.44
N LYS A 214 3.58 -3.47 7.21
CA LYS A 214 4.93 -3.85 6.72
C LYS A 214 5.73 -2.64 6.21
N GLY A 215 5.07 -1.48 6.13
CA GLY A 215 5.59 -0.31 5.44
C GLY A 215 5.55 -0.45 3.93
N ILE A 216 6.02 0.58 3.24
CA ILE A 216 6.14 0.57 1.78
C ILE A 216 7.28 -0.34 1.32
N ALA A 217 7.26 -0.75 0.05
CA ALA A 217 8.36 -1.45 -0.58
C ALA A 217 9.66 -0.60 -0.54
N TRP A 218 10.79 -1.25 -0.27
CA TRP A 218 12.09 -0.59 -0.25
C TRP A 218 12.46 0.05 -1.58
N GLU A 219 12.03 -0.55 -2.69
CA GLU A 219 12.18 0.03 -4.03
C GLU A 219 11.55 1.42 -4.09
N HIS A 220 10.31 1.57 -3.63
CA HIS A 220 9.63 2.86 -3.58
C HIS A 220 10.27 3.81 -2.56
N ALA A 221 10.73 3.29 -1.42
CA ALA A 221 11.41 4.12 -0.42
C ALA A 221 12.70 4.74 -0.97
N ILE A 222 13.54 3.95 -1.65
CA ILE A 222 14.79 4.40 -2.25
C ILE A 222 14.51 5.35 -3.40
N ASP A 223 13.59 4.98 -4.29
CA ASP A 223 13.23 5.80 -5.45
C ASP A 223 12.70 7.16 -5.00
N LEU A 224 11.89 7.23 -3.94
CA LEU A 224 11.38 8.50 -3.40
C LEU A 224 12.53 9.46 -3.06
N VAL A 225 13.57 8.99 -2.37
CA VAL A 225 14.75 9.80 -2.01
C VAL A 225 15.50 10.24 -3.26
N SER A 226 15.64 9.36 -4.26
CA SER A 226 16.29 9.67 -5.54
C SER A 226 15.62 10.80 -6.31
N HIS A 227 14.32 11.05 -6.09
CA HIS A 227 13.58 12.17 -6.69
C HIS A 227 13.73 13.50 -5.96
N VAL A 228 14.27 13.48 -4.74
CA VAL A 228 14.55 14.70 -3.99
C VAL A 228 15.98 15.14 -4.26
N ARG A 229 16.15 16.31 -4.86
CA ARG A 229 17.46 16.75 -5.35
C ARG A 229 18.43 16.93 -4.18
N GLY A 230 19.54 16.19 -4.21
CA GLY A 230 20.57 16.29 -3.18
C GLY A 230 20.31 15.44 -1.95
N ALA A 231 19.14 14.82 -1.82
CA ALA A 231 18.74 14.21 -0.55
C ALA A 231 19.47 12.90 -0.24
N ASN A 232 19.90 12.80 1.01
CA ASN A 232 20.42 11.59 1.62
C ASN A 232 19.27 10.74 2.20
N MET A 233 19.51 9.43 2.33
CA MET A 233 18.55 8.48 2.86
C MET A 233 18.80 8.24 4.35
N TRP A 234 17.78 8.38 5.21
CA TRP A 234 17.84 7.93 6.60
C TRP A 234 16.75 6.90 6.89
N VAL A 235 17.18 5.69 7.21
CA VAL A 235 16.29 4.54 7.44
C VAL A 235 16.64 3.80 8.71
N ASN A 236 15.60 3.20 9.28
CA ASN A 236 15.68 2.32 10.43
C ASN A 236 15.60 0.89 9.93
N LEU A 237 16.50 0.00 10.39
CA LEU A 237 16.34 -1.44 10.15
C LEU A 237 15.34 -2.03 11.15
N PRO A 238 14.39 -2.86 10.71
CA PRO A 238 13.57 -3.65 11.61
C PRO A 238 14.48 -4.49 12.53
N HIS A 239 14.22 -4.48 13.84
CA HIS A 239 15.10 -5.11 14.83
C HIS A 239 15.22 -6.63 14.62
N ALA A 240 14.15 -7.27 14.17
CA ALA A 240 14.08 -8.71 13.88
C ALA A 240 14.42 -9.05 12.41
N ALA A 241 15.06 -8.15 11.67
CA ALA A 241 15.51 -8.42 10.30
C ALA A 241 16.57 -9.54 10.27
N THR A 242 16.34 -10.53 9.42
CA THR A 242 17.33 -11.60 9.20
C THR A 242 18.59 -11.08 8.51
N ASP A 243 19.71 -11.78 8.69
CA ASP A 243 20.96 -11.55 7.96
C ASP A 243 20.78 -11.45 6.43
N ASP A 244 19.94 -12.32 5.85
CA ASP A 244 19.63 -12.28 4.41
C ASP A 244 18.86 -11.01 4.02
N TYR A 245 17.91 -10.58 4.85
CA TYR A 245 17.18 -9.33 4.66
C TYR A 245 18.15 -8.14 4.62
N VAL A 246 19.03 -8.01 5.61
CA VAL A 246 19.99 -6.90 5.70
C VAL A 246 20.94 -6.88 4.49
N ARG A 247 21.46 -8.04 4.08
CA ARG A 247 22.36 -8.13 2.90
C ARG A 247 21.64 -7.72 1.62
N ARG A 248 20.42 -8.21 1.40
CA ARG A 248 19.64 -7.88 0.19
C ARG A 248 19.20 -6.42 0.16
N LEU A 249 18.83 -5.86 1.32
CA LEU A 249 18.53 -4.44 1.43
C LEU A 249 19.74 -3.58 1.09
N ALA A 250 20.92 -3.91 1.64
CA ALA A 250 22.14 -3.18 1.34
C ALA A 250 22.50 -3.23 -0.16
N LEU A 251 22.32 -4.38 -0.81
CA LEU A 251 22.48 -4.50 -2.27
C LEU A 251 21.46 -3.65 -3.03
N LEU A 252 20.19 -3.68 -2.63
CA LEU A 252 19.14 -2.90 -3.27
C LEU A 252 19.40 -1.39 -3.17
N VAL A 253 19.79 -0.90 -1.99
CA VAL A 253 20.14 0.51 -1.78
C VAL A 253 21.35 0.90 -2.63
N ARG A 254 22.42 0.08 -2.63
CA ARG A 254 23.60 0.31 -3.47
C ARG A 254 23.26 0.40 -4.95
N ASP A 255 22.33 -0.44 -5.42
CA ASP A 255 22.02 -0.56 -6.85
C ASP A 255 21.00 0.47 -7.35
N ARG A 256 20.22 1.10 -6.46
CA ARG A 256 19.15 2.05 -6.83
C ARG A 256 19.38 3.49 -6.38
N LEU A 257 20.03 3.71 -5.23
CA LEU A 257 20.28 5.06 -4.72
C LEU A 257 21.45 5.67 -5.52
N PRO A 258 21.36 6.95 -5.96
CA PRO A 258 22.48 7.60 -6.64
C PRO A 258 23.76 7.57 -5.80
N ASP A 259 24.89 7.38 -6.47
CA ASP A 259 26.20 7.15 -5.84
C ASP A 259 26.75 8.37 -5.08
N ASP A 260 26.20 9.55 -5.33
CA ASP A 260 26.49 10.79 -4.62
C ASP A 260 25.68 10.99 -3.33
N ARG A 261 24.85 10.01 -2.93
CA ARG A 261 24.02 10.07 -1.71
C ARG A 261 24.62 9.30 -0.55
N SER A 262 24.43 9.83 0.65
CA SER A 262 24.74 9.15 1.91
C SER A 262 23.54 8.35 2.42
N VAL A 263 23.83 7.26 3.12
CA VAL A 263 22.84 6.44 3.82
C VAL A 263 23.12 6.49 5.33
N TYR A 264 22.18 7.02 6.08
CA TYR A 264 22.16 6.97 7.53
C TYR A 264 21.34 5.77 7.98
N LEU A 265 22.02 4.82 8.62
CA LEU A 265 21.41 3.59 9.11
C LEU A 265 21.22 3.66 10.61
N GLU A 266 19.98 3.51 11.06
CA GLU A 266 19.63 3.40 12.47
C GLU A 266 19.19 1.97 12.76
N LEU A 267 19.69 1.37 13.84
CA LEU A 267 19.21 0.07 14.28
C LEU A 267 17.92 0.27 15.08
N SER A 268 16.79 -0.05 14.45
CA SER A 268 15.45 0.17 15.01
C SER A 268 15.20 1.62 15.45
N ASN A 269 14.25 1.86 16.35
CA ASN A 269 13.88 3.18 16.86
C ASN A 269 13.55 3.09 18.36
N GLU A 270 14.02 4.06 19.14
CA GLU A 270 13.70 4.19 20.58
C GLU A 270 13.87 2.92 21.42
N VAL A 271 14.88 2.09 21.11
CA VAL A 271 15.19 0.82 21.81
C VAL A 271 15.37 0.95 23.33
N TRP A 272 15.48 2.17 23.86
CA TRP A 272 15.66 2.51 25.26
C TRP A 272 14.35 2.67 26.05
N ASN A 273 13.21 2.91 25.39
CA ASN A 273 11.97 3.36 26.06
C ASN A 273 11.15 2.19 26.65
N GLY A 274 11.67 0.95 26.60
CA GLY A 274 10.95 -0.24 27.04
C GLY A 274 9.79 -0.60 26.13
N SER A 275 9.77 -0.12 24.88
CA SER A 275 8.78 -0.49 23.88
C SER A 275 8.66 -2.02 23.82
N PRO A 276 7.43 -2.56 23.70
CA PRO A 276 7.17 -3.99 23.84
C PRO A 276 7.98 -4.92 22.93
N GLU A 277 8.54 -4.37 21.85
CA GLU A 277 9.38 -5.05 20.86
C GLU A 277 10.77 -5.46 21.37
N PHE A 278 11.22 -4.87 22.49
CA PHE A 278 12.57 -5.06 23.04
C PHE A 278 12.59 -5.69 24.43
N ILE A 279 11.45 -6.18 24.92
CA ILE A 279 11.37 -6.82 26.24
C ILE A 279 11.69 -8.31 26.09
N GLU A 280 12.88 -8.72 26.56
CA GLU A 280 13.20 -10.13 26.79
C GLU A 280 12.23 -10.70 27.85
N ALA A 281 11.54 -11.79 27.52
CA ALA A 281 10.71 -12.56 28.44
C ALA A 281 11.56 -13.53 29.29
#